data_AF-A0A0F9TU17-F1
#
_entry.id   AF-A0A0F9TU17-F1
#
_cell.length_a   1.000
_cell.length_b   1.000
_cell.length_c   1.000
_cell.angle_alpha   90.00
_cell.angle_beta   90.00
_cell.angle_gamma   90.00
#
_symmetry.space_group_name_H-M   'P 1'
#
loop_
_entity.id
_entity.type
_entity.pdbx_description
1 polymer ?
#
loop_
_entity_poly.entity_id
_entity_poly.type
_entity_poly.pdbx_seq_one_letter_code
_entity_poly.pdbx_strand_id
1 'polypeptide(L)'
;MKNSACLGILAVLSPKEFTFEIVTSAPDTVFTLPLVSVGGYTHDFAVTWGDLSSSTITSYDDEDKAHTYTDAGTYTIRINGICPGFRFDNGGSRLLITEVKSWGNVYLRALDFYGCSNLTSLPAQPKKLTQVTSLFNIFRSCSSLTAVPDGIFDNNTIINSCFYSFFGCSSLTSIPANLFDSNTLITNFQYCFQNCTSLTSIPSNLFDYNTAVTTFDSCFRNCRSLTSIPANLFDSNTLVGTFKYCFQNCIVLTSIPSNLFDYNTLVTNFQYCFQSCNSLTAIPANLFDNNTAVTTFANCFQNCYVIAAIPANLFDYNTDVRTFDTCFRHLYAITSIPANLFDYTTLVTTFNLCFRGCRDLAAIPANLFDYTTLVTNFSSCFYACTDLTGAAPELWTKEPEPTGTSCFYNDTGLSNYGDIPAGWK
;
A
#
# COMPACT_ATOMS: atom_id res chain seq x y z
N MET A 1 -35.41 -26.97 -48.56
CA MET A 1 -36.58 -26.12 -48.28
C MET A 1 -36.61 -25.76 -46.80
N LYS A 2 -36.54 -24.46 -46.51
CA LYS A 2 -37.11 -23.68 -45.38
C LYS A 2 -36.99 -24.17 -43.92
N ASN A 3 -36.36 -23.30 -43.11
CA ASN A 3 -36.81 -22.70 -41.83
C ASN A 3 -37.98 -23.34 -41.06
N SER A 4 -37.83 -23.47 -39.73
CA SER A 4 -38.36 -22.53 -38.71
C SER A 4 -38.13 -23.12 -37.31
N ALA A 5 -37.30 -22.49 -36.46
CA ALA A 5 -37.69 -21.55 -35.39
C ALA A 5 -38.33 -22.20 -34.15
N CYS A 6 -37.64 -22.10 -33.01
CA CYS A 6 -38.29 -21.92 -31.71
C CYS A 6 -37.59 -20.75 -31.01
N LEU A 7 -38.20 -19.56 -31.16
CA LEU A 7 -37.96 -18.40 -30.33
C LEU A 7 -38.52 -18.69 -28.94
N GLY A 8 -37.72 -18.50 -27.89
CA GLY A 8 -38.18 -18.67 -26.52
C GLY A 8 -37.19 -18.13 -25.51
N ILE A 9 -37.30 -16.82 -25.24
CA ILE A 9 -37.18 -16.13 -23.94
C ILE A 9 -36.59 -14.73 -24.18
N LEU A 10 -37.46 -13.73 -24.03
CA LEU A 10 -37.11 -12.32 -23.90
C LEU A 10 -36.24 -12.17 -22.64
N ALA A 11 -34.92 -12.17 -22.81
CA ALA A 11 -34.02 -11.59 -21.82
C ALA A 11 -34.17 -10.07 -21.93
N VAL A 12 -34.63 -9.42 -20.86
CA VAL A 12 -34.54 -7.96 -20.71
C VAL A 12 -33.06 -7.61 -20.86
N LEU A 13 -32.68 -7.02 -22.01
CA LEU A 13 -31.30 -6.67 -22.34
C LEU A 13 -30.77 -5.75 -21.24
N SER A 14 -29.70 -6.17 -20.56
CA SER A 14 -28.92 -5.28 -19.69
C SER A 14 -28.59 -3.99 -20.45
N PRO A 15 -28.54 -2.80 -19.81
CA PRO A 15 -28.08 -1.59 -20.49
C PRO A 15 -26.73 -1.89 -21.15
N LYS A 16 -26.69 -1.86 -22.49
CA LYS A 16 -25.49 -2.21 -23.28
C LYS A 16 -24.42 -1.13 -23.20
N GLU A 17 -24.82 0.06 -22.75
CA GLU A 17 -24.03 1.28 -22.91
C GLU A 17 -23.08 1.51 -21.74
N PHE A 18 -21.82 1.77 -22.08
CA PHE A 18 -20.88 2.41 -21.16
C PHE A 18 -21.24 3.90 -21.12
N THR A 19 -21.54 4.43 -19.93
CA THR A 19 -22.06 5.78 -19.73
C THR A 19 -21.27 6.48 -18.64
N PHE A 20 -20.86 7.71 -18.91
CA PHE A 20 -20.15 8.56 -17.96
C PHE A 20 -20.52 10.03 -18.17
N GLU A 21 -20.29 10.82 -17.14
CA GLU A 21 -20.52 12.26 -17.15
C GLU A 21 -19.21 13.01 -17.28
N ILE A 22 -19.25 14.09 -18.05
CA ILE A 22 -18.20 15.09 -18.08
C ILE A 22 -18.76 16.47 -17.71
N VAL A 23 -17.89 17.34 -17.23
CA VAL A 23 -18.18 18.77 -16.99
C VAL A 23 -17.19 19.62 -17.78
N THR A 24 -17.71 20.53 -18.60
CA THR A 24 -16.93 21.57 -19.26
C THR A 24 -17.18 22.92 -18.56
N SER A 25 -16.11 23.62 -18.19
CA SER A 25 -16.20 24.90 -17.45
C SER A 25 -16.14 26.13 -18.36
N ALA A 26 -15.93 25.93 -19.65
CA ALA A 26 -15.84 26.98 -20.66
C ALA A 26 -16.44 26.50 -21.99
N PRO A 27 -16.94 27.41 -22.85
CA PRO A 27 -17.30 27.09 -24.22
C PRO A 27 -16.09 26.58 -25.01
N ASP A 28 -16.36 25.95 -26.15
CA ASP A 28 -15.38 25.37 -27.08
C ASP A 28 -14.42 24.35 -26.42
N THR A 29 -14.86 23.70 -25.34
CA THR A 29 -14.07 22.68 -24.65
C THR A 29 -14.09 21.38 -25.46
N VAL A 30 -12.90 20.83 -25.71
CA VAL A 30 -12.75 19.55 -26.42
C VAL A 30 -12.66 18.38 -25.44
N PHE A 31 -13.52 17.38 -25.63
CA PHE A 31 -13.36 16.07 -25.02
C PHE A 31 -12.87 15.07 -26.07
N THR A 32 -11.75 14.41 -25.79
CA THR A 32 -11.22 13.33 -26.64
C THR A 32 -11.34 12.01 -25.90
N LEU A 33 -12.00 11.03 -26.53
CA LEU A 33 -12.07 9.67 -26.00
C LEU A 33 -10.64 9.08 -25.86
N PRO A 34 -10.30 8.52 -24.69
CA PRO A 34 -8.95 8.02 -24.42
C PRO A 34 -8.74 6.61 -25.00
N LEU A 35 -8.93 6.46 -26.31
CA LEU A 35 -8.90 5.15 -26.98
C LEU A 35 -7.47 4.68 -27.22
N VAL A 36 -7.24 3.38 -27.04
CA VAL A 36 -5.94 2.72 -27.21
C VAL A 36 -6.08 1.43 -28.00
N SER A 37 -5.09 1.11 -28.83
CA SER A 37 -5.05 -0.17 -29.54
C SER A 37 -4.98 -1.36 -28.57
N VAL A 38 -5.73 -2.43 -28.88
CA VAL A 38 -5.74 -3.70 -28.13
C VAL A 38 -5.56 -4.84 -29.12
N GLY A 39 -4.48 -5.61 -29.00
CA GLY A 39 -4.11 -6.64 -29.96
C GLY A 39 -5.24 -7.65 -30.22
N GLY A 40 -5.65 -7.78 -31.49
CA GLY A 40 -6.71 -8.70 -31.93
C GLY A 40 -8.15 -8.16 -31.77
N TYR A 41 -8.32 -6.91 -31.35
CA TYR A 41 -9.63 -6.27 -31.20
C TYR A 41 -9.64 -4.90 -31.89
N THR A 42 -10.74 -4.59 -32.57
CA THR A 42 -10.97 -3.30 -33.23
C THR A 42 -12.10 -2.58 -32.51
N HIS A 43 -11.99 -1.26 -32.39
CA HIS A 43 -13.11 -0.43 -31.93
C HIS A 43 -14.21 -0.44 -33.00
N ASP A 44 -15.45 -0.62 -32.58
CA ASP A 44 -16.63 -0.56 -33.46
C ASP A 44 -17.83 -0.17 -32.60
N PHE A 45 -18.02 1.13 -32.40
CA PHE A 45 -19.06 1.64 -31.52
C PHE A 45 -19.63 2.98 -31.97
N ALA A 46 -20.89 3.20 -31.61
CA ALA A 46 -21.52 4.51 -31.67
C ALA A 46 -21.32 5.24 -30.34
N VAL A 47 -21.04 6.54 -30.40
CA VAL A 47 -20.99 7.42 -29.23
C VAL A 47 -22.01 8.54 -29.40
N THR A 48 -22.80 8.77 -28.35
CA THR A 48 -23.62 9.99 -28.23
C THR A 48 -22.95 10.92 -27.22
N TRP A 49 -22.78 12.19 -27.60
CA TRP A 49 -21.96 13.14 -26.83
C TRP A 49 -22.73 13.87 -25.73
N GLY A 50 -24.06 13.69 -25.67
CA GLY A 50 -24.92 14.30 -24.66
C GLY A 50 -25.47 15.68 -25.03
N ASP A 51 -25.23 16.16 -26.25
CA ASP A 51 -25.67 17.45 -26.80
C ASP A 51 -26.48 17.28 -28.10
N LEU A 52 -27.14 16.13 -28.25
CA LEU A 52 -27.88 15.70 -29.46
C LEU A 52 -27.00 15.31 -30.65
N SER A 53 -25.68 15.38 -30.53
CA SER A 53 -24.75 14.87 -31.55
C SER A 53 -24.27 13.45 -31.27
N SER A 54 -23.75 12.79 -32.31
CA SER A 54 -23.22 11.44 -32.23
C SER A 54 -22.15 11.18 -33.30
N SER A 55 -21.23 10.27 -33.00
CA SER A 55 -20.20 9.79 -33.93
C SER A 55 -20.16 8.27 -33.99
N THR A 56 -19.54 7.71 -35.03
CA THR A 56 -19.22 6.28 -35.13
C THR A 56 -17.72 6.14 -35.11
N ILE A 57 -17.21 5.25 -34.25
CA ILE A 57 -15.78 5.06 -34.04
C ILE A 57 -15.39 3.65 -34.47
N THR A 58 -14.45 3.56 -35.40
CA THR A 58 -14.01 2.31 -36.04
C THR A 58 -12.55 1.95 -35.76
N SER A 59 -11.79 2.85 -35.12
CA SER A 59 -10.42 2.59 -34.69
C SER A 59 -10.04 3.41 -33.44
N TYR A 60 -8.88 3.12 -32.85
CA TYR A 60 -8.39 3.86 -31.68
C TYR A 60 -7.90 5.28 -32.01
N ASP A 61 -7.56 5.52 -33.27
CA ASP A 61 -7.05 6.75 -33.85
C ASP A 61 -8.06 7.45 -34.78
N ASP A 62 -9.31 7.01 -34.75
CA ASP A 62 -10.42 7.59 -35.49
C ASP A 62 -10.50 9.11 -35.25
N GLU A 63 -10.64 9.88 -36.33
CA GLU A 63 -10.68 11.35 -36.27
C GLU A 63 -11.89 11.85 -35.46
N ASP A 64 -12.98 11.09 -35.47
CA ASP A 64 -14.23 11.43 -34.80
C ASP A 64 -14.22 11.13 -33.29
N LYS A 65 -13.10 10.68 -32.72
CA LYS A 65 -13.00 10.40 -31.27
C LYS A 65 -12.92 11.66 -30.40
N ALA A 66 -12.78 12.83 -31.02
CA ALA A 66 -12.77 14.13 -30.36
C ALA A 66 -14.05 14.90 -30.68
N HIS A 67 -14.64 15.53 -29.65
CA HIS A 67 -15.85 16.33 -29.77
C HIS A 67 -15.68 17.68 -29.09
N THR A 68 -16.19 18.73 -29.72
CA THR A 68 -16.14 20.10 -29.20
C THR A 68 -17.52 20.51 -28.69
N TYR A 69 -17.61 20.81 -27.39
CA TYR A 69 -18.81 21.35 -26.78
C TYR A 69 -18.82 22.87 -26.91
N THR A 70 -19.79 23.42 -27.64
CA THR A 70 -19.91 24.87 -27.88
C THR A 70 -20.22 25.66 -26.62
N ASP A 71 -20.92 25.04 -25.67
CA ASP A 71 -21.31 25.67 -24.41
C ASP A 71 -20.62 24.98 -23.22
N ALA A 72 -20.45 25.73 -22.13
CA ALA A 72 -20.08 25.14 -20.84
C ALA A 72 -21.28 24.37 -20.28
N GLY A 73 -21.04 23.19 -19.70
CA GLY A 73 -22.13 22.40 -19.16
C GLY A 73 -21.74 21.03 -18.67
N THR A 74 -22.76 20.28 -18.27
CA THR A 74 -22.64 18.88 -17.86
C THR A 74 -23.22 18.00 -18.96
N TYR A 75 -22.44 17.06 -19.45
CA TYR A 75 -22.82 16.20 -20.57
C TYR A 75 -22.70 14.74 -20.19
N THR A 76 -23.67 13.93 -20.60
CA THR A 76 -23.65 12.48 -20.41
C THR A 76 -23.29 11.81 -21.73
N ILE A 77 -22.08 11.24 -21.78
CA ILE A 77 -21.58 10.50 -22.94
C ILE A 77 -22.02 9.04 -22.82
N ARG A 78 -22.51 8.45 -23.92
CA ARG A 78 -22.92 7.03 -24.00
C ARG A 78 -22.22 6.34 -25.16
N ILE A 79 -21.55 5.24 -24.87
CA ILE A 79 -20.86 4.39 -25.83
C ILE A 79 -21.62 3.07 -25.97
N ASN A 80 -21.97 2.70 -27.20
CA ASN A 80 -22.70 1.48 -27.53
C ASN A 80 -22.02 0.74 -28.67
N GLY A 81 -21.46 -0.44 -28.38
CA GLY A 81 -20.69 -1.25 -29.32
C GLY A 81 -19.46 -1.86 -28.67
N ILE A 82 -18.43 -2.14 -29.47
CA ILE A 82 -17.17 -2.76 -29.06
C ILE A 82 -16.13 -1.65 -28.80
N CYS A 83 -15.79 -1.42 -27.54
CA CYS A 83 -14.77 -0.46 -27.11
C CYS A 83 -13.71 -1.19 -26.25
N PRO A 84 -12.73 -1.87 -26.88
CA PRO A 84 -11.80 -2.73 -26.17
C PRO A 84 -10.76 -1.96 -25.33
N GLY A 85 -10.47 -0.72 -25.70
CA GLY A 85 -9.44 0.11 -25.06
C GLY A 85 -9.92 1.50 -24.72
N PHE A 86 -9.89 1.85 -23.43
CA PHE A 86 -10.26 3.13 -22.84
C PHE A 86 -9.30 3.45 -21.68
N ARG A 87 -8.21 4.19 -21.93
CA ARG A 87 -7.13 4.46 -20.97
C ARG A 87 -6.66 5.90 -21.05
N PHE A 88 -6.87 6.66 -19.98
CA PHE A 88 -6.44 8.05 -19.90
C PHE A 88 -4.93 8.19 -19.75
N ASP A 89 -4.27 7.26 -19.05
CA ASP A 89 -2.83 7.27 -18.78
C ASP A 89 -2.30 8.62 -18.25
N ASN A 90 -3.08 9.25 -17.35
CA ASN A 90 -2.82 10.59 -16.81
C ASN A 90 -2.66 11.70 -17.87
N GLY A 91 -3.26 11.52 -19.06
CA GLY A 91 -3.28 12.48 -20.15
C GLY A 91 -4.69 12.93 -20.55
N GLY A 92 -4.77 13.61 -21.70
CA GLY A 92 -6.03 13.96 -22.38
C GLY A 92 -7.08 14.67 -21.51
N SER A 93 -8.35 14.39 -21.81
CA SER A 93 -9.53 15.00 -21.18
C SER A 93 -9.89 14.42 -19.81
N ARG A 94 -8.96 13.75 -19.12
CA ARG A 94 -9.21 13.04 -17.85
C ARG A 94 -9.77 13.89 -16.71
N LEU A 95 -9.54 15.20 -16.74
CA LEU A 95 -10.03 16.12 -15.71
C LEU A 95 -11.49 16.52 -15.96
N LEU A 96 -12.05 16.24 -17.14
CA LEU A 96 -13.42 16.57 -17.46
C LEU A 96 -14.40 15.51 -16.94
N ILE A 97 -13.98 14.25 -16.78
CA ILE A 97 -14.85 13.18 -16.28
C ILE A 97 -15.08 13.31 -14.77
N THR A 98 -16.36 13.30 -14.37
CA THR A 98 -16.79 13.52 -12.98
C THR A 98 -17.47 12.30 -12.37
N GLU A 99 -18.08 11.44 -13.19
CA GLU A 99 -18.82 10.26 -12.73
C GLU A 99 -18.84 9.18 -13.82
N VAL A 100 -18.70 7.92 -13.42
CA VAL A 100 -19.10 6.77 -14.27
C VAL A 100 -20.51 6.36 -13.85
N LYS A 101 -21.47 6.36 -14.79
CA LYS A 101 -22.89 6.07 -14.54
C LYS A 101 -23.28 4.63 -14.85
N SER A 102 -22.59 3.99 -15.78
CA SER A 102 -22.79 2.57 -16.13
C SER A 102 -21.55 2.06 -16.84
N TRP A 103 -21.07 0.88 -16.49
CA TRP A 103 -19.98 0.20 -17.18
C TRP A 103 -20.40 -0.45 -18.52
N GLY A 104 -21.70 -0.66 -18.73
CA GLY A 104 -22.22 -1.29 -19.96
C GLY A 104 -21.74 -2.71 -20.19
N ASN A 105 -21.78 -3.15 -21.45
CA ASN A 105 -21.08 -4.36 -21.91
C ASN A 105 -20.42 -4.06 -23.26
N VAL A 106 -19.40 -3.21 -23.21
CA VAL A 106 -18.69 -2.71 -24.40
C VAL A 106 -17.33 -3.38 -24.60
N TYR A 107 -17.14 -4.58 -24.04
CA TYR A 107 -15.89 -5.36 -24.17
C TYR A 107 -14.63 -4.64 -23.67
N LEU A 108 -14.73 -3.87 -22.58
CA LEU A 108 -13.58 -3.20 -21.96
C LEU A 108 -12.50 -4.22 -21.56
N ARG A 109 -11.34 -4.18 -22.22
CA ARG A 109 -10.18 -5.05 -21.94
C ARG A 109 -9.01 -4.27 -21.35
N ALA A 110 -8.67 -3.15 -21.96
CA ALA A 110 -7.71 -2.19 -21.45
C ALA A 110 -8.47 -0.97 -20.89
N LEU A 111 -8.50 -0.84 -19.57
CA LEU A 111 -9.27 0.19 -18.87
C LEU A 111 -8.42 0.88 -17.81
N ASP A 112 -8.38 2.21 -17.81
CA ASP A 112 -7.94 3.00 -16.67
C ASP A 112 -8.63 4.37 -16.62
N PHE A 113 -8.70 4.91 -15.40
CA PHE A 113 -9.05 6.29 -15.08
C PHE A 113 -7.85 6.99 -14.44
N TYR A 114 -6.63 6.66 -14.90
CA TYR A 114 -5.43 7.19 -14.28
C TYR A 114 -5.41 8.72 -14.38
N GLY A 115 -5.41 9.38 -13.22
CA GLY A 115 -5.34 10.83 -13.11
C GLY A 115 -6.67 11.54 -13.27
N CYS A 116 -7.80 10.80 -13.32
CA CYS A 116 -9.14 11.35 -13.28
C CYS A 116 -9.44 11.94 -11.89
N SER A 117 -8.74 13.00 -11.50
CA SER A 117 -8.79 13.57 -10.15
C SER A 117 -10.16 14.17 -9.80
N ASN A 118 -11.01 14.44 -10.79
CA ASN A 118 -12.36 14.95 -10.63
C ASN A 118 -13.43 13.84 -10.62
N LEU A 119 -13.06 12.56 -10.82
CA LEU A 119 -13.98 11.43 -10.73
C LEU A 119 -14.40 11.21 -9.27
N THR A 120 -15.68 11.37 -8.98
CA THR A 120 -16.24 11.37 -7.62
C THR A 120 -16.98 10.08 -7.26
N SER A 121 -17.63 9.47 -8.25
CA SER A 121 -18.49 8.30 -8.07
C SER A 121 -18.35 7.29 -9.21
N LEU A 122 -18.62 6.04 -8.85
CA LEU A 122 -18.71 4.88 -9.73
C LEU A 122 -20.09 4.25 -9.55
N PRO A 123 -20.62 3.55 -10.57
CA PRO A 123 -21.97 3.01 -10.48
C PRO A 123 -21.97 1.73 -9.65
N ALA A 124 -22.97 1.57 -8.79
CA ALA A 124 -23.17 0.34 -8.03
C ALA A 124 -23.54 -0.80 -9.00
N GLN A 125 -22.60 -1.68 -9.35
CA GLN A 125 -22.83 -2.78 -10.30
C GLN A 125 -21.89 -3.97 -10.02
N PRO A 126 -22.42 -5.14 -9.62
CA PRO A 126 -21.59 -6.23 -9.13
C PRO A 126 -20.91 -7.10 -10.20
N LYS A 127 -21.03 -6.85 -11.53
CA LYS A 127 -20.56 -7.80 -12.58
C LYS A 127 -20.19 -7.18 -13.94
N LYS A 128 -19.47 -6.05 -13.97
CA LYS A 128 -19.34 -5.29 -15.24
C LYS A 128 -17.94 -5.17 -15.84
N LEU A 129 -16.88 -5.44 -15.08
CA LEU A 129 -15.51 -5.43 -15.60
C LEU A 129 -14.96 -6.85 -15.80
N THR A 130 -15.73 -7.75 -16.42
CA THR A 130 -15.39 -9.18 -16.53
C THR A 130 -14.30 -9.51 -17.56
N GLN A 131 -13.91 -8.54 -18.39
CA GLN A 131 -12.94 -8.72 -19.50
C GLN A 131 -11.65 -7.91 -19.33
N VAL A 132 -11.57 -7.07 -18.29
CA VAL A 132 -10.40 -6.24 -18.02
C VAL A 132 -9.22 -7.15 -17.70
N THR A 133 -8.10 -7.01 -18.42
CA THR A 133 -6.99 -7.95 -18.28
C THR A 133 -6.00 -7.58 -17.18
N SER A 134 -6.09 -6.36 -16.63
CA SER A 134 -5.20 -5.85 -15.60
C SER A 134 -5.87 -4.71 -14.84
N LEU A 135 -5.64 -4.62 -13.53
CA LEU A 135 -6.06 -3.48 -12.71
C LEU A 135 -4.95 -2.43 -12.54
N PHE A 136 -3.85 -2.57 -13.28
CA PHE A 136 -2.75 -1.61 -13.25
C PHE A 136 -3.27 -0.20 -13.52
N ASN A 137 -3.01 0.73 -12.57
CA ASN A 137 -3.46 2.12 -12.59
C ASN A 137 -4.98 2.37 -12.71
N ILE A 138 -5.86 1.36 -12.56
CA ILE A 138 -7.28 1.49 -12.94
C ILE A 138 -7.99 2.72 -12.36
N PHE A 139 -7.71 3.09 -11.10
CA PHE A 139 -8.19 4.30 -10.45
C PHE A 139 -7.05 5.13 -9.83
N ARG A 140 -5.82 4.98 -10.33
CA ARG A 140 -4.68 5.73 -9.81
C ARG A 140 -4.95 7.23 -9.89
N SER A 141 -4.64 7.95 -8.82
CA SER A 141 -4.80 9.39 -8.67
C SER A 141 -6.23 9.90 -8.93
N CYS A 142 -7.25 9.04 -8.78
CA CYS A 142 -8.65 9.47 -8.68
C CYS A 142 -8.90 10.10 -7.30
N SER A 143 -8.28 11.25 -7.04
CA SER A 143 -8.19 11.86 -5.71
C SER A 143 -9.52 12.26 -5.09
N SER A 144 -10.57 12.47 -5.91
CA SER A 144 -11.92 12.80 -5.45
C SER A 144 -12.84 11.57 -5.32
N LEU A 145 -12.38 10.37 -5.65
CA LEU A 145 -13.18 9.15 -5.56
C LEU A 145 -13.37 8.79 -4.08
N THR A 146 -14.64 8.73 -3.64
CA THR A 146 -14.99 8.57 -2.22
C THR A 146 -15.25 7.12 -1.80
N ALA A 147 -15.68 6.29 -2.75
CA ALA A 147 -16.02 4.89 -2.55
C ALA A 147 -15.78 4.07 -3.83
N VAL A 148 -15.51 2.78 -3.65
CA VAL A 148 -15.48 1.78 -4.72
C VAL A 148 -16.70 0.88 -4.54
N PRO A 149 -17.47 0.57 -5.60
CA PRO A 149 -18.65 -0.26 -5.46
C PRO A 149 -18.29 -1.74 -5.28
N ASP A 150 -19.06 -2.43 -4.45
CA ASP A 150 -18.97 -3.87 -4.23
C ASP A 150 -19.09 -4.65 -5.55
N GLY A 151 -18.26 -5.68 -5.70
CA GLY A 151 -18.28 -6.61 -6.84
C GLY A 151 -17.81 -6.04 -8.18
N ILE A 152 -17.20 -4.84 -8.22
CA ILE A 152 -16.73 -4.24 -9.49
C ILE A 152 -15.80 -5.16 -10.29
N PHE A 153 -15.04 -6.04 -9.62
CA PHE A 153 -14.11 -7.01 -10.23
C PHE A 153 -14.57 -8.47 -10.16
N ASP A 154 -15.80 -8.74 -9.71
CA ASP A 154 -16.30 -10.10 -9.58
C ASP A 154 -16.36 -10.81 -10.93
N ASN A 155 -16.12 -12.12 -10.91
CA ASN A 155 -16.09 -12.99 -12.09
C ASN A 155 -14.99 -12.65 -13.11
N ASN A 156 -14.09 -11.71 -12.82
CA ASN A 156 -12.91 -11.46 -13.64
C ASN A 156 -11.71 -12.26 -13.13
N THR A 157 -11.68 -13.55 -13.43
CA THR A 157 -10.68 -14.49 -12.90
C THR A 157 -9.31 -14.39 -13.57
N ILE A 158 -9.13 -13.51 -14.56
CA ILE A 158 -7.86 -13.36 -15.30
C ILE A 158 -6.96 -12.25 -14.74
N ILE A 159 -7.48 -11.41 -13.84
CA ILE A 159 -6.69 -10.37 -13.17
C ILE A 159 -5.59 -11.01 -12.33
N ASN A 160 -4.35 -10.59 -12.54
CA ASN A 160 -3.17 -11.13 -11.87
C ASN A 160 -2.34 -10.09 -11.09
N SER A 161 -2.75 -8.82 -11.09
CA SER A 161 -2.04 -7.72 -10.40
C SER A 161 -2.99 -6.57 -10.07
N CYS A 162 -2.79 -5.98 -8.88
CA CYS A 162 -3.43 -4.74 -8.40
C CYS A 162 -2.42 -3.60 -8.21
N PHE A 163 -1.30 -3.65 -8.93
CA PHE A 163 -0.25 -2.66 -8.81
C PHE A 163 -0.76 -1.24 -9.13
N TYR A 164 -0.61 -0.32 -8.18
CA TYR A 164 -1.12 1.05 -8.25
C TYR A 164 -2.64 1.24 -8.44
N SER A 165 -3.48 0.20 -8.28
CA SER A 165 -4.89 0.27 -8.66
C SER A 165 -5.68 1.42 -8.04
N PHE A 166 -5.46 1.72 -6.76
CA PHE A 166 -6.12 2.82 -6.01
C PHE A 166 -5.11 3.85 -5.45
N PHE A 167 -3.86 3.83 -5.94
CA PHE A 167 -2.83 4.75 -5.46
C PHE A 167 -3.30 6.19 -5.58
N GLY A 168 -3.23 6.97 -4.50
CA GLY A 168 -3.61 8.38 -4.51
C GLY A 168 -5.10 8.65 -4.60
N CYS A 169 -5.97 7.65 -4.36
CA CYS A 169 -7.39 7.89 -4.09
C CYS A 169 -7.56 8.52 -2.70
N SER A 170 -7.12 9.77 -2.53
CA SER A 170 -6.99 10.44 -1.24
C SER A 170 -8.31 10.67 -0.51
N SER A 171 -9.44 10.69 -1.22
CA SER A 171 -10.79 10.83 -0.66
C SER A 171 -11.49 9.49 -0.39
N LEU A 172 -10.86 8.35 -0.72
CA LEU A 172 -11.45 7.03 -0.51
C LEU A 172 -11.56 6.75 0.99
N THR A 173 -12.79 6.54 1.48
CA THR A 173 -13.07 6.40 2.93
C THR A 173 -13.21 4.95 3.38
N SER A 174 -13.60 4.06 2.47
CA SER A 174 -13.86 2.64 2.72
C SER A 174 -13.54 1.78 1.51
N ILE A 175 -13.32 0.48 1.74
CA ILE A 175 -13.08 -0.53 0.71
C ILE A 175 -14.18 -1.60 0.85
N PRO A 176 -14.80 -2.06 -0.25
CA PRO A 176 -15.68 -3.23 -0.22
C PRO A 176 -15.00 -4.46 0.37
N ALA A 177 -15.70 -5.19 1.23
CA ALA A 177 -15.15 -6.36 1.90
C ALA A 177 -14.63 -7.45 0.94
N ASN A 178 -15.36 -7.66 -0.16
CA ASN A 178 -15.11 -8.75 -1.10
C ASN A 178 -14.47 -8.25 -2.41
N LEU A 179 -13.77 -7.11 -2.38
CA LEU A 179 -13.31 -6.41 -3.60
C LEU A 179 -12.50 -7.30 -4.54
N PHE A 180 -11.72 -8.25 -4.00
CA PHE A 180 -10.78 -9.09 -4.75
C PHE A 180 -11.06 -10.60 -4.65
N ASP A 181 -12.19 -11.02 -4.11
CA ASP A 181 -12.50 -12.44 -3.82
C ASP A 181 -12.45 -13.33 -5.06
N SER A 182 -12.88 -12.80 -6.20
CA SER A 182 -12.88 -13.52 -7.48
C SER A 182 -11.53 -13.55 -8.20
N ASN A 183 -10.53 -12.79 -7.72
CA ASN A 183 -9.28 -12.52 -8.45
C ASN A 183 -8.12 -13.33 -7.86
N THR A 184 -8.26 -14.66 -7.80
CA THR A 184 -7.34 -15.57 -7.11
C THR A 184 -5.94 -15.65 -7.73
N LEU A 185 -5.76 -15.15 -8.96
CA LEU A 185 -4.46 -15.11 -9.64
C LEU A 185 -3.63 -13.85 -9.30
N ILE A 186 -4.14 -12.94 -8.46
CA ILE A 186 -3.37 -11.76 -8.05
C ILE A 186 -2.11 -12.19 -7.30
N THR A 187 -0.96 -11.72 -7.80
CA THR A 187 0.35 -11.97 -7.18
C THR A 187 0.93 -10.73 -6.50
N ASN A 188 0.39 -9.53 -6.78
CA ASN A 188 1.02 -8.27 -6.42
C ASN A 188 -0.02 -7.20 -6.01
N PHE A 189 0.06 -6.74 -4.77
CA PHE A 189 -0.71 -5.62 -4.21
C PHE A 189 0.14 -4.38 -3.91
N GLN A 190 1.36 -4.32 -4.44
CA GLN A 190 2.29 -3.23 -4.17
C GLN A 190 1.68 -1.89 -4.61
N TYR A 191 1.76 -0.92 -3.71
CA TYR A 191 1.18 0.44 -3.86
C TYR A 191 -0.34 0.52 -4.05
N CYS A 192 -1.11 -0.58 -3.89
CA CYS A 192 -2.52 -0.63 -4.25
C CYS A 192 -3.34 0.51 -3.62
N PHE A 193 -3.23 0.72 -2.30
CA PHE A 193 -3.94 1.76 -1.55
C PHE A 193 -2.99 2.84 -1.00
N GLN A 194 -1.78 2.97 -1.55
CA GLN A 194 -0.85 4.00 -1.08
C GLN A 194 -1.46 5.39 -1.28
N ASN A 195 -1.30 6.28 -0.30
CA ASN A 195 -1.85 7.65 -0.29
C ASN A 195 -3.40 7.71 -0.29
N CYS A 196 -4.10 6.64 0.09
CA CYS A 196 -5.52 6.71 0.44
C CYS A 196 -5.68 7.37 1.82
N THR A 197 -5.40 8.68 1.90
CA THR A 197 -5.25 9.41 3.16
C THR A 197 -6.52 9.49 4.01
N SER A 198 -7.70 9.31 3.41
CA SER A 198 -9.00 9.32 4.11
C SER A 198 -9.50 7.92 4.49
N LEU A 199 -8.77 6.85 4.16
CA LEU A 199 -9.18 5.48 4.46
C LEU A 199 -9.10 5.25 5.98
N THR A 200 -10.23 4.86 6.59
CA THR A 200 -10.35 4.75 8.06
C THR A 200 -10.23 3.33 8.60
N SER A 201 -10.58 2.34 7.78
CA SER A 201 -10.59 0.91 8.12
C SER A 201 -10.30 0.04 6.90
N ILE A 202 -9.78 -1.16 7.14
CA ILE A 202 -9.61 -2.21 6.12
C ILE A 202 -10.61 -3.34 6.45
N PRO A 203 -11.33 -3.90 5.47
CA PRO A 203 -12.13 -5.10 5.70
C PRO A 203 -11.28 -6.30 6.10
N SER A 204 -11.76 -7.10 7.06
CA SER A 204 -11.01 -8.23 7.60
C SER A 204 -10.71 -9.33 6.60
N ASN A 205 -11.53 -9.47 5.55
CA ASN A 205 -11.44 -10.54 4.56
C ASN A 205 -10.91 -10.06 3.20
N LEU A 206 -10.36 -8.84 3.12
CA LEU A 206 -10.03 -8.18 1.85
C LEU A 206 -9.11 -9.01 0.93
N PHE A 207 -8.25 -9.87 1.50
CA PHE A 207 -7.25 -10.65 0.77
C PHE A 207 -7.39 -12.18 0.94
N ASP A 208 -8.49 -12.66 1.53
CA ASP A 208 -8.66 -14.07 1.95
C ASP A 208 -8.55 -15.08 0.79
N TYR A 209 -8.91 -14.67 -0.43
CA TYR A 209 -8.88 -15.52 -1.62
C TYR A 209 -7.68 -15.28 -2.54
N ASN A 210 -6.82 -14.31 -2.23
CA ASN A 210 -5.65 -13.97 -3.03
C ASN A 210 -4.40 -14.74 -2.55
N THR A 211 -4.49 -16.07 -2.55
CA THR A 211 -3.45 -16.95 -1.99
C THR A 211 -2.13 -16.96 -2.78
N ALA A 212 -2.13 -16.44 -4.01
CA ALA A 212 -0.95 -16.33 -4.87
C ALA A 212 -0.10 -15.06 -4.62
N VAL A 213 -0.51 -14.18 -3.69
CA VAL A 213 0.17 -12.91 -3.42
C VAL A 213 1.57 -13.13 -2.85
N THR A 214 2.55 -12.44 -3.41
CA THR A 214 3.96 -12.50 -2.98
C THR A 214 4.47 -11.21 -2.33
N THR A 215 3.72 -10.09 -2.45
CA THR A 215 4.13 -8.80 -1.86
C THR A 215 2.94 -7.88 -1.55
N PHE A 216 3.03 -7.22 -0.40
CA PHE A 216 2.17 -6.11 0.03
C PHE A 216 2.96 -4.81 0.22
N ASP A 217 4.11 -4.69 -0.44
CA ASP A 217 4.99 -3.54 -0.28
C ASP A 217 4.24 -2.22 -0.51
N SER A 218 4.31 -1.32 0.47
CA SER A 218 3.66 -0.02 0.47
C SER A 218 2.13 -0.05 0.24
N CYS A 219 1.46 -1.20 0.39
CA CYS A 219 0.03 -1.34 0.05
C CYS A 219 -0.84 -0.28 0.75
N PHE A 220 -0.61 -0.01 2.04
CA PHE A 220 -1.33 0.98 2.83
C PHE A 220 -0.46 2.17 3.26
N ARG A 221 0.67 2.39 2.58
CA ARG A 221 1.57 3.51 2.89
C ARG A 221 0.83 4.85 2.81
N ASN A 222 1.04 5.73 3.79
CA ASN A 222 0.38 7.03 3.91
C ASN A 222 -1.17 6.94 4.02
N CYS A 223 -1.75 5.83 4.48
CA CYS A 223 -3.16 5.78 4.91
C CYS A 223 -3.31 6.48 6.26
N ARG A 224 -3.18 7.81 6.24
CA ARG A 224 -3.02 8.66 7.44
C ARG A 224 -4.21 8.66 8.39
N SER A 225 -5.39 8.24 7.93
CA SER A 225 -6.62 8.13 8.74
C SER A 225 -6.92 6.70 9.20
N LEU A 226 -6.06 5.73 8.89
CA LEU A 226 -6.28 4.32 9.23
C LEU A 226 -6.16 4.10 10.73
N THR A 227 -7.27 3.73 11.38
CA THR A 227 -7.36 3.64 12.84
C THR A 227 -7.00 2.26 13.39
N SER A 228 -7.17 1.21 12.61
CA SER A 228 -6.95 -0.19 13.01
C SER A 228 -6.58 -1.07 11.81
N ILE A 229 -5.92 -2.18 12.11
CA ILE A 229 -5.62 -3.26 11.15
C ILE A 229 -6.42 -4.49 11.60
N PRO A 230 -7.16 -5.18 10.72
CA PRO A 230 -7.79 -6.45 11.05
C PRO A 230 -6.75 -7.52 11.41
N ALA A 231 -7.07 -8.32 12.43
CA ALA A 231 -6.17 -9.34 12.95
C ALA A 231 -5.79 -10.43 11.95
N ASN A 232 -6.70 -10.75 11.03
CA ASN A 232 -6.58 -11.84 10.07
C ASN A 232 -6.27 -11.35 8.63
N LEU A 233 -5.86 -10.09 8.46
CA LEU A 233 -5.77 -9.43 7.16
C LEU A 233 -4.89 -10.17 6.14
N PHE A 234 -3.86 -10.89 6.60
CA PHE A 234 -2.87 -11.57 5.76
C PHE A 234 -2.81 -13.08 5.95
N ASP A 235 -3.76 -13.68 6.67
CA ASP A 235 -3.72 -15.09 7.08
C ASP A 235 -3.66 -16.05 5.87
N SER A 236 -4.37 -15.71 4.79
CA SER A 236 -4.41 -16.53 3.57
C SER A 236 -3.23 -16.31 2.61
N ASN A 237 -2.37 -15.32 2.85
CA ASN A 237 -1.33 -14.91 1.92
C ASN A 237 0.04 -15.51 2.29
N THR A 238 0.11 -16.83 2.36
CA THR A 238 1.28 -17.58 2.86
C THR A 238 2.53 -17.48 1.98
N LEU A 239 2.40 -17.00 0.74
CA LEU A 239 3.50 -16.82 -0.22
C LEU A 239 4.17 -15.43 -0.15
N VAL A 240 3.72 -14.55 0.75
CA VAL A 240 4.27 -13.20 0.88
C VAL A 240 5.72 -13.24 1.36
N GLY A 241 6.61 -12.59 0.59
CA GLY A 241 8.04 -12.49 0.90
C GLY A 241 8.45 -11.17 1.56
N THR A 242 7.60 -10.15 1.54
CA THR A 242 7.94 -8.79 2.02
C THR A 242 6.71 -7.93 2.36
N PHE A 243 6.86 -7.11 3.40
CA PHE A 243 5.90 -6.10 3.86
C PHE A 243 6.53 -4.69 3.90
N LYS A 244 7.49 -4.41 3.01
CA LYS A 244 8.26 -3.17 3.02
C LYS A 244 7.35 -1.96 2.94
N TYR A 245 7.48 -1.00 3.86
CA TYR A 245 6.64 0.20 3.95
C TYR A 245 5.13 -0.04 4.08
N CYS A 246 4.64 -1.26 4.33
CA CYS A 246 3.21 -1.60 4.15
C CYS A 246 2.26 -0.63 4.86
N PHE A 247 2.58 -0.25 6.10
CA PHE A 247 1.82 0.68 6.94
C PHE A 247 2.60 1.96 7.28
N GLN A 248 3.66 2.29 6.54
CA GLN A 248 4.45 3.50 6.79
C GLN A 248 3.56 4.75 6.77
N ASN A 249 3.77 5.67 7.73
CA ASN A 249 3.01 6.91 7.92
C ASN A 249 1.49 6.70 8.13
N CYS A 250 1.06 5.57 8.70
CA CYS A 250 -0.29 5.43 9.27
C CYS A 250 -0.35 6.14 10.63
N ILE A 251 -0.31 7.48 10.59
CA ILE A 251 0.01 8.33 11.75
C ILE A 251 -0.98 8.25 12.92
N VAL A 252 -2.22 7.82 12.68
CA VAL A 252 -3.27 7.68 13.71
C VAL A 252 -3.46 6.24 14.20
N LEU A 253 -2.74 5.26 13.63
CA LEU A 253 -2.84 3.86 14.02
C LEU A 253 -2.33 3.68 15.47
N THR A 254 -3.17 3.15 16.35
CA THR A 254 -2.86 3.07 17.80
C THR A 254 -2.33 1.71 18.26
N SER A 255 -2.60 0.65 17.51
CA SER A 255 -2.27 -0.74 17.86
C SER A 255 -2.04 -1.60 16.62
N ILE A 256 -1.24 -2.65 16.78
CA ILE A 256 -1.05 -3.73 15.80
C ILE A 256 -1.67 -5.01 16.39
N PRO A 257 -2.43 -5.81 15.63
CA PRO A 257 -2.85 -7.14 16.09
C PRO A 257 -1.64 -8.05 16.31
N SER A 258 -1.63 -8.82 17.41
CA SER A 258 -0.48 -9.67 17.75
C SER A 258 -0.21 -10.79 16.75
N ASN A 259 -1.23 -11.23 16.01
CA ASN A 259 -1.19 -12.35 15.07
C ASN A 259 -1.12 -11.90 13.60
N LEU A 260 -0.88 -10.60 13.33
CA LEU A 260 -1.01 -10.00 11.99
C LEU A 260 -0.18 -10.71 10.90
N PHE A 261 0.96 -11.32 11.28
CA PHE A 261 1.90 -11.95 10.35
C PHE A 261 2.10 -13.45 10.59
N ASP A 262 1.24 -14.11 11.38
CA ASP A 262 1.45 -15.49 11.86
C ASP A 262 1.59 -16.52 10.73
N TYR A 263 0.90 -16.30 9.61
CA TYR A 263 0.89 -17.23 8.48
C TYR A 263 1.86 -16.85 7.34
N ASN A 264 2.56 -15.71 7.47
CA ASN A 264 3.47 -15.22 6.43
C ASN A 264 4.93 -15.66 6.72
N THR A 265 5.15 -16.96 6.83
CA THR A 265 6.44 -17.54 7.28
C THR A 265 7.61 -17.33 6.31
N LEU A 266 7.33 -17.00 5.04
CA LEU A 266 8.32 -16.73 4.00
C LEU A 266 8.81 -15.26 3.98
N VAL A 267 8.31 -14.40 4.86
CA VAL A 267 8.69 -12.99 4.88
C VAL A 267 10.16 -12.84 5.25
N THR A 268 10.90 -12.12 4.40
CA THR A 268 12.33 -11.83 4.60
C THR A 268 12.60 -10.37 4.98
N ASN A 269 11.60 -9.47 4.85
CA ASN A 269 11.82 -8.04 4.91
C ASN A 269 10.62 -7.26 5.50
N PHE A 270 10.84 -6.61 6.65
CA PHE A 270 9.91 -5.69 7.31
C PHE A 270 10.39 -4.23 7.29
N GLN A 271 11.31 -3.89 6.40
CA GLN A 271 11.94 -2.57 6.36
C GLN A 271 10.87 -1.47 6.22
N TYR A 272 10.91 -0.49 7.13
CA TYR A 272 9.95 0.62 7.23
C TYR A 272 8.47 0.25 7.43
N CYS A 273 8.13 -1.01 7.76
CA CYS A 273 6.74 -1.48 7.76
C CYS A 273 5.78 -0.57 8.57
N PHE A 274 6.22 -0.12 9.76
CA PHE A 274 5.46 0.77 10.64
C PHE A 274 6.16 2.12 10.88
N GLN A 275 7.10 2.53 10.01
CA GLN A 275 7.82 3.78 10.21
C GLN A 275 6.84 4.96 10.27
N SER A 276 7.03 5.84 11.25
CA SER A 276 6.21 7.04 11.51
C SER A 276 4.73 6.73 11.77
N CYS A 277 4.42 5.56 12.34
CA CYS A 277 3.14 5.32 13.00
C CYS A 277 3.12 6.03 14.35
N ASN A 278 3.04 7.36 14.32
CA ASN A 278 3.31 8.24 15.46
C ASN A 278 2.40 8.02 16.69
N SER A 279 1.23 7.41 16.49
CA SER A 279 0.25 7.14 17.56
C SER A 279 0.30 5.69 18.09
N LEU A 280 1.21 4.86 17.58
CA LEU A 280 1.32 3.47 17.98
C LEU A 280 1.85 3.37 19.41
N THR A 281 1.05 2.79 20.32
CA THR A 281 1.32 2.80 21.77
C THR A 281 2.21 1.66 22.26
N ALA A 282 2.19 0.52 21.56
CA ALA A 282 2.94 -0.68 21.94
C ALA A 282 3.25 -1.56 20.72
N ILE A 283 4.30 -2.34 20.85
CA ILE A 283 4.59 -3.47 19.96
C ILE A 283 4.00 -4.74 20.61
N PRO A 284 3.18 -5.53 19.91
CA PRO A 284 2.70 -6.82 20.43
C PRO A 284 3.85 -7.80 20.66
N ALA A 285 3.77 -8.59 21.74
CA ALA A 285 4.87 -9.45 22.17
C ALA A 285 5.30 -10.50 21.13
N ASN A 286 4.34 -11.07 20.41
CA ASN A 286 4.55 -12.22 19.51
C ASN A 286 4.48 -11.82 18.03
N LEU A 287 4.60 -10.52 17.71
CA LEU A 287 4.29 -9.98 16.38
C LEU A 287 5.08 -10.66 15.24
N PHE A 288 6.28 -11.16 15.52
CA PHE A 288 7.19 -11.72 14.51
C PHE A 288 7.59 -13.18 14.76
N ASP A 289 6.96 -13.88 15.72
CA ASP A 289 7.38 -15.21 16.18
C ASP A 289 7.42 -16.25 15.04
N ASN A 290 6.50 -16.12 14.08
CA ASN A 290 6.36 -17.06 12.97
C ASN A 290 7.13 -16.65 11.71
N ASN A 291 7.76 -15.46 11.68
CA ASN A 291 8.48 -14.94 10.52
C ASN A 291 9.98 -15.28 10.61
N THR A 292 10.31 -16.57 10.67
CA THR A 292 11.68 -17.03 10.95
C THR A 292 12.69 -16.70 9.84
N ALA A 293 12.21 -16.44 8.61
CA ALA A 293 13.05 -16.10 7.45
C ALA A 293 13.44 -14.61 7.36
N VAL A 294 13.04 -13.78 8.33
CA VAL A 294 13.31 -12.33 8.29
C VAL A 294 14.81 -12.05 8.36
N THR A 295 15.28 -11.24 7.41
CA THR A 295 16.69 -10.81 7.33
C THR A 295 16.89 -9.36 7.75
N THR A 296 15.83 -8.54 7.82
CA THR A 296 15.94 -7.13 8.18
C THR A 296 14.67 -6.55 8.78
N PHE A 297 14.85 -5.82 9.89
CA PHE A 297 13.86 -4.94 10.52
C PHE A 297 14.24 -3.46 10.39
N ALA A 298 15.14 -3.11 9.47
CA ALA A 298 15.68 -1.76 9.42
C ALA A 298 14.57 -0.71 9.29
N ASN A 299 14.59 0.30 10.16
CA ASN A 299 13.59 1.38 10.24
C ASN A 299 12.15 0.94 10.56
N CYS A 300 11.89 -0.32 10.97
CA CYS A 300 10.53 -0.86 11.09
C CYS A 300 9.63 0.00 12.00
N PHE A 301 10.15 0.45 13.14
CA PHE A 301 9.43 1.28 14.11
C PHE A 301 10.01 2.70 14.24
N GLN A 302 10.84 3.13 13.29
CA GLN A 302 11.43 4.47 13.36
C GLN A 302 10.34 5.54 13.46
N ASN A 303 10.54 6.55 14.30
CA ASN A 303 9.59 7.64 14.54
C ASN A 303 8.24 7.22 15.14
N CYS A 304 8.12 6.04 15.75
CA CYS A 304 6.94 5.69 16.55
C CYS A 304 7.06 6.32 17.96
N TYR A 305 6.89 7.63 18.03
CA TYR A 305 7.30 8.45 19.19
C TYR A 305 6.70 8.02 20.53
N VAL A 306 5.51 7.40 20.54
CA VAL A 306 4.74 7.11 21.75
C VAL A 306 4.78 5.64 22.19
N ILE A 307 5.55 4.78 21.50
CA ILE A 307 5.78 3.40 21.99
C ILE A 307 6.51 3.48 23.33
N ALA A 308 5.87 2.95 24.37
CA ALA A 308 6.38 3.05 25.74
C ALA A 308 7.22 1.84 26.18
N ALA A 309 7.11 0.71 25.48
CA ALA A 309 7.84 -0.51 25.83
C ALA A 309 8.14 -1.38 24.59
N ILE A 310 9.27 -2.07 24.65
CA ILE A 310 9.65 -3.13 23.71
C ILE A 310 9.43 -4.47 24.42
N PRO A 311 8.71 -5.44 23.82
CA PRO A 311 8.55 -6.78 24.39
C PRO A 311 9.88 -7.52 24.51
N ALA A 312 10.05 -8.29 25.58
CA ALA A 312 11.29 -8.99 25.89
C ALA A 312 11.74 -9.98 24.80
N ASN A 313 10.78 -10.70 24.22
CA ASN A 313 11.05 -11.82 23.33
C ASN A 313 10.76 -11.49 21.85
N LEU A 314 10.71 -10.19 21.51
CA LEU A 314 10.19 -9.71 20.22
C LEU A 314 10.88 -10.33 18.99
N PHE A 315 12.15 -10.75 19.13
CA PHE A 315 12.97 -11.28 18.03
C PHE A 315 13.53 -12.68 18.28
N ASP A 316 13.02 -13.42 19.28
CA ASP A 316 13.58 -14.71 19.70
C ASP A 316 13.62 -15.76 18.58
N TYR A 317 12.66 -15.66 17.63
CA TYR A 317 12.52 -16.61 16.52
C TYR A 317 13.05 -16.07 15.18
N ASN A 318 13.53 -14.83 15.13
CA ASN A 318 14.04 -14.21 13.89
C ASN A 318 15.57 -14.37 13.79
N THR A 319 16.05 -15.61 13.81
CA THR A 319 17.49 -15.94 13.87
C THR A 319 18.26 -15.52 12.62
N ASP A 320 17.57 -15.26 11.51
CA ASP A 320 18.17 -14.84 10.25
C ASP A 320 18.33 -13.32 10.07
N VAL A 321 18.04 -12.51 11.09
CA VAL A 321 18.20 -11.06 11.00
C VAL A 321 19.68 -10.69 10.83
N ARG A 322 19.94 -9.79 9.89
CA ARG A 322 21.28 -9.26 9.58
C ARG A 322 21.46 -7.81 10.05
N THR A 323 20.38 -7.05 10.26
CA THR A 323 20.44 -5.64 10.66
C THR A 323 19.18 -5.16 11.36
N PHE A 324 19.39 -4.34 12.39
CA PHE A 324 18.36 -3.54 13.08
C PHE A 324 18.55 -2.04 12.87
N ASP A 325 19.22 -1.64 11.78
CA ASP A 325 19.56 -0.25 11.50
C ASP A 325 18.33 0.64 11.63
N THR A 326 18.42 1.65 12.49
CA THR A 326 17.36 2.65 12.69
C THR A 326 16.02 2.07 13.19
N CYS A 327 15.92 0.78 13.55
CA CYS A 327 14.66 0.10 13.86
C CYS A 327 13.83 0.83 14.93
N PHE A 328 14.49 1.26 16.01
CA PHE A 328 13.88 1.93 17.16
C PHE A 328 14.27 3.41 17.26
N ARG A 329 14.70 4.01 16.15
CA ARG A 329 15.11 5.42 16.16
C ARG A 329 13.92 6.30 16.51
N HIS A 330 14.13 7.21 17.46
CA HIS A 330 13.13 8.14 17.96
C HIS A 330 11.90 7.46 18.60
N LEU A 331 12.07 6.34 19.29
CA LEU A 331 11.08 5.89 20.27
C LEU A 331 11.24 6.75 21.54
N TYR A 332 10.61 7.93 21.58
CA TYR A 332 10.86 8.89 22.65
C TYR A 332 10.44 8.40 24.03
N ALA A 333 9.37 7.60 24.11
CA ALA A 333 8.75 7.19 25.37
C ALA A 333 9.28 5.88 25.99
N ILE A 334 10.25 5.19 25.37
CA ILE A 334 10.80 3.96 25.98
C ILE A 334 11.71 4.31 27.16
N THR A 335 11.48 3.68 28.31
CA THR A 335 12.31 3.91 29.52
C THR A 335 13.35 2.82 29.76
N SER A 336 13.23 1.67 29.09
CA SER A 336 14.13 0.52 29.27
C SER A 336 14.16 -0.34 28.00
N ILE A 337 15.28 -1.03 27.79
CA ILE A 337 15.42 -2.09 26.77
C ILE A 337 15.41 -3.45 27.49
N PRO A 338 14.64 -4.45 27.03
CA PRO A 338 14.75 -5.79 27.56
C PRO A 338 16.14 -6.39 27.36
N ALA A 339 16.70 -6.99 28.40
CA ALA A 339 18.07 -7.50 28.37
C ALA A 339 18.29 -8.61 27.32
N ASN A 340 17.24 -9.38 27.01
CA ASN A 340 17.29 -10.51 26.09
C ASN A 340 16.86 -10.18 24.64
N LEU A 341 16.61 -8.89 24.34
CA LEU A 341 15.99 -8.47 23.06
C LEU A 341 16.71 -8.99 21.80
N PHE A 342 18.03 -9.20 21.88
CA PHE A 342 18.85 -9.61 20.74
C PHE A 342 19.53 -10.98 20.90
N ASP A 343 19.20 -11.75 21.95
CA ASP A 343 19.93 -12.98 22.32
C ASP A 343 19.98 -14.03 21.19
N TYR A 344 18.93 -14.10 20.37
CA TYR A 344 18.80 -15.09 19.29
C TYR A 344 19.17 -14.54 17.90
N THR A 345 19.54 -13.26 17.80
CA THR A 345 19.84 -12.57 16.53
C THR A 345 21.34 -12.56 16.22
N THR A 346 21.96 -13.73 16.28
CA THR A 346 23.43 -13.90 16.25
C THR A 346 24.10 -13.49 14.93
N LEU A 347 23.32 -13.36 13.86
CA LEU A 347 23.79 -13.02 12.52
C LEU A 347 23.73 -11.51 12.20
N VAL A 348 23.35 -10.67 13.18
CA VAL A 348 23.32 -9.22 13.04
C VAL A 348 24.74 -8.66 12.89
N THR A 349 24.93 -7.79 11.89
CA THR A 349 26.21 -7.13 11.63
C THR A 349 26.22 -5.64 11.96
N THR A 350 25.04 -5.02 12.13
CA THR A 350 24.93 -3.58 12.38
C THR A 350 23.69 -3.19 13.18
N PHE A 351 23.91 -2.24 14.09
CA PHE A 351 22.91 -1.53 14.91
C PHE A 351 22.96 -0.01 14.66
N ASN A 352 23.41 0.41 13.47
CA ASN A 352 23.56 1.82 13.12
C ASN A 352 22.25 2.59 13.37
N LEU A 353 22.33 3.63 14.19
CA LEU A 353 21.22 4.50 14.60
C LEU A 353 20.05 3.78 15.31
N CYS A 354 20.22 2.53 15.77
CA CYS A 354 19.10 1.67 16.20
C CYS A 354 18.21 2.31 17.27
N PHE A 355 18.80 2.87 18.33
CA PHE A 355 18.11 3.54 19.43
C PHE A 355 18.30 5.05 19.41
N ARG A 356 18.75 5.63 18.28
CA ARG A 356 19.07 7.06 18.23
C ARG A 356 17.88 7.90 18.71
N GLY A 357 18.14 8.78 19.66
CA GLY A 357 17.18 9.73 20.18
C GLY A 357 16.05 9.11 20.97
N CYS A 358 16.24 7.94 21.60
CA CYS A 358 15.31 7.43 22.62
C CYS A 358 15.54 8.22 23.92
N ARG A 359 14.89 9.38 24.03
CA ARG A 359 15.24 10.41 25.01
C ARG A 359 15.00 9.96 26.46
N ASP A 360 13.90 9.25 26.70
CA ASP A 360 13.48 8.82 28.04
C ASP A 360 14.16 7.50 28.48
N LEU A 361 15.07 6.94 27.66
CA LEU A 361 15.75 5.69 27.94
C LEU A 361 16.70 5.86 29.13
N ALA A 362 16.41 5.19 30.25
CA ALA A 362 17.10 5.42 31.52
C ALA A 362 18.43 4.67 31.67
N ALA A 363 18.56 3.48 31.07
CA ALA A 363 19.74 2.63 31.16
C ALA A 363 19.84 1.65 29.99
N ILE A 364 21.06 1.17 29.73
CA ILE A 364 21.34 0.11 28.74
C ILE A 364 21.68 -1.18 29.51
N PRO A 365 21.00 -2.32 29.25
CA PRO A 365 21.39 -3.59 29.85
C PRO A 365 22.83 -3.96 29.48
N ALA A 366 23.64 -4.35 30.46
CA ALA A 366 25.05 -4.67 30.24
C ALA A 366 25.26 -5.81 29.24
N ASN A 367 24.34 -6.79 29.24
CA ASN A 367 24.38 -7.99 28.42
C ASN A 367 23.59 -7.89 27.10
N LEU A 368 23.06 -6.70 26.74
CA LEU A 368 22.16 -6.51 25.60
C LEU A 368 22.71 -7.03 24.26
N PHE A 369 24.03 -7.03 24.10
CA PHE A 369 24.72 -7.38 22.86
C PHE A 369 25.65 -8.60 23.00
N ASP A 370 25.52 -9.42 24.04
CA ASP A 370 26.46 -10.51 24.33
C ASP A 370 26.46 -11.59 23.23
N TYR A 371 25.31 -11.83 22.61
CA TYR A 371 25.14 -12.87 21.60
C TYR A 371 25.25 -12.36 20.15
N THR A 372 25.36 -11.04 19.94
CA THR A 372 25.51 -10.44 18.61
C THR A 372 27.00 -10.24 18.29
N THR A 373 27.74 -11.34 18.13
CA THR A 373 29.20 -11.35 18.01
C THR A 373 29.72 -10.92 16.64
N LEU A 374 28.86 -10.87 15.62
CA LEU A 374 29.22 -10.44 14.26
C LEU A 374 29.05 -8.94 14.00
N VAL A 375 28.66 -8.17 15.01
CA VAL A 375 28.41 -6.73 14.84
C VAL A 375 29.71 -5.98 14.61
N THR A 376 29.76 -5.23 13.50
CA THR A 376 30.89 -4.37 13.15
C THR A 376 30.55 -2.88 13.18
N ASN A 377 29.29 -2.53 13.42
CA ASN A 377 28.83 -1.14 13.37
C ASN A 377 27.75 -0.80 14.43
N PHE A 378 28.11 0.10 15.35
CA PHE A 378 27.26 0.74 16.36
C PHE A 378 27.14 2.25 16.15
N SER A 379 27.48 2.76 14.96
CA SER A 379 27.49 4.20 14.67
C SER A 379 26.17 4.86 15.09
N SER A 380 26.29 5.86 15.97
CA SER A 380 25.15 6.63 16.48
C SER A 380 24.01 5.79 17.09
N CYS A 381 24.29 4.56 17.56
CA CYS A 381 23.26 3.64 18.05
C CYS A 381 22.44 4.26 19.19
N PHE A 382 23.09 4.92 20.15
CA PHE A 382 22.45 5.59 21.29
C PHE A 382 22.51 7.13 21.19
N TYR A 383 22.87 7.69 20.03
CA TYR A 383 23.02 9.13 19.84
C TYR A 383 21.83 9.91 20.41
N ALA A 384 22.09 10.85 21.33
CA ALA A 384 21.12 11.74 21.98
C ALA A 384 20.01 11.00 22.74
N CYS A 385 20.34 9.93 23.46
CA CYS A 385 19.50 9.33 24.49
C CYS A 385 19.78 10.04 25.83
N THR A 386 19.21 11.24 25.97
CA THR A 386 19.61 12.24 26.97
C THR A 386 19.39 11.84 28.43
N ASP A 387 18.46 10.92 28.71
CA ASP A 387 18.17 10.48 30.07
C ASP A 387 18.97 9.22 30.47
N LEU A 388 19.91 8.77 29.62
CA LEU A 388 20.78 7.65 29.94
C LEU A 388 21.61 7.93 31.19
N THR A 389 21.53 7.00 32.14
CA THR A 389 22.33 6.94 33.36
C THR A 389 22.95 5.55 33.52
N GLY A 390 23.79 5.37 34.55
CA GLY A 390 24.54 4.12 34.77
C GLY A 390 25.67 3.94 33.77
N ALA A 391 26.23 2.73 33.70
CA ALA A 391 27.37 2.45 32.83
C ALA A 391 26.91 2.12 31.41
N ALA A 392 27.53 2.75 30.40
CA ALA A 392 27.44 2.29 29.03
C ALA A 392 28.17 0.95 28.88
N PRO A 393 27.63 -0.01 28.09
CA PRO A 393 28.37 -1.21 27.74
C PRO A 393 29.66 -0.84 26.99
N GLU A 394 30.76 -1.51 27.30
CA GLU A 394 32.08 -1.26 26.71
C GLU A 394 32.17 -1.81 25.28
N LEU A 395 31.36 -1.27 24.37
CA LEU A 395 31.25 -1.78 23.00
C LEU A 395 32.56 -1.66 22.21
N TRP A 396 33.46 -0.76 22.60
CA TRP A 396 34.77 -0.52 22.01
C TRP A 396 35.85 -1.53 22.44
N THR A 397 35.54 -2.47 23.35
CA THR A 397 36.47 -3.54 23.74
C THR A 397 36.14 -4.88 23.06
N LYS A 398 35.09 -4.91 22.23
CA LYS A 398 34.73 -6.09 21.43
C LYS A 398 35.74 -6.33 20.31
N GLU A 399 35.93 -7.60 19.95
CA GLU A 399 36.89 -8.01 18.92
C GLU A 399 36.20 -8.69 17.72
N PRO A 400 36.43 -8.23 16.47
CA PRO A 400 37.20 -7.02 16.11
C PRO A 400 36.50 -5.74 16.59
N GLU A 401 37.27 -4.68 16.87
CA GLU A 401 36.70 -3.40 17.32
C GLU A 401 35.66 -2.88 16.31
N PRO A 402 34.37 -2.75 16.71
CA PRO A 402 33.34 -2.24 15.82
C PRO A 402 33.45 -0.73 15.64
N THR A 403 32.95 -0.22 14.52
CA THR A 403 32.81 1.24 14.32
C THR A 403 31.70 1.77 15.24
N GLY A 404 32.02 2.71 16.13
CA GLY A 404 31.05 3.30 17.05
C GLY A 404 30.90 4.82 16.93
N THR A 405 31.09 5.38 15.74
CA THR A 405 31.09 6.84 15.52
C THR A 405 29.88 7.53 16.16
N SER A 406 30.14 8.39 17.15
CA SER A 406 29.14 9.14 17.90
C SER A 406 28.02 8.28 18.49
N CYS A 407 28.32 7.03 18.84
CA CYS A 407 27.37 6.09 19.43
C CYS A 407 26.69 6.70 20.67
N PHE A 408 27.45 7.40 21.51
CA PHE A 408 27.00 7.99 22.78
C PHE A 408 27.00 9.52 22.77
N TYR A 409 26.88 10.13 21.59
CA TYR A 409 26.92 11.58 21.48
C TYR A 409 25.73 12.22 22.19
N ASN A 410 26.02 13.19 23.08
CA ASN A 410 25.06 13.89 23.92
C ASN A 410 24.42 13.01 25.04
N ASP A 411 25.10 11.94 25.45
CA ASP A 411 24.65 11.05 26.54
C ASP A 411 25.46 11.27 27.83
N THR A 412 25.57 12.53 28.25
CA THR A 412 26.47 12.96 29.34
C THR A 412 26.09 12.45 30.74
N GLY A 413 24.94 11.81 30.91
CA GLY A 413 24.47 11.23 32.17
C GLY A 413 25.08 9.86 32.51
N LEU A 414 25.80 9.24 31.57
CA LEU A 414 26.47 7.94 31.77
C LEU A 414 27.58 8.04 32.83
N SER A 415 27.61 7.11 33.79
CA SER A 415 28.57 7.12 34.90
C SER A 415 30.01 6.88 34.45
N ASN A 416 30.21 6.16 33.35
CA ASN A 416 31.51 5.92 32.71
C ASN A 416 31.70 6.79 31.45
N TYR A 417 30.96 7.91 31.31
CA TYR A 417 31.11 8.78 30.14
C TYR A 417 32.55 9.27 29.95
N GLY A 418 33.31 9.45 31.04
CA GLY A 418 34.74 9.76 30.97
C GLY A 418 35.56 8.75 30.18
N ASP A 419 35.25 7.46 30.33
CA ASP A 419 36.02 6.32 29.81
C ASP A 419 35.71 5.98 28.34
N ILE A 420 34.57 6.46 27.83
CA ILE A 420 34.17 6.24 26.43
C ILE A 420 35.22 6.88 25.48
N PRO A 421 35.67 6.21 24.41
CA PRO A 421 36.63 6.79 23.47
C PRO A 421 36.10 8.04 22.76
N ALA A 422 36.97 8.98 22.40
CA ALA A 422 36.56 10.27 21.82
C ALA A 422 35.72 10.14 20.53
N GLY A 423 36.02 9.16 19.66
CA GLY A 423 35.24 8.92 18.44
C GLY A 423 33.85 8.30 18.68
N TRP A 424 33.62 7.76 19.88
CA TRP A 424 32.34 7.19 20.30
C TRP A 424 31.42 8.23 20.99
N LYS A 425 31.99 9.38 21.38
CA LYS A 425 31.29 10.51 22.01
C LYS A 425 30.69 11.51 21.02
#